data_AF-A0A482XY28-F1
#
_entry.id   AF-A0A482XY28-F1
#
_cell.length_a   1.000
_cell.length_b   1.000
_cell.length_c   1.000
_cell.angle_alpha   90.00
_cell.angle_beta   90.00
_cell.angle_gamma   90.00
#
_symmetry.space_group_name_H-M   'P 1'
#
loop_
_entity.id
_entity.type
_entity.pdbx_description
1 polymer ?
#
loop_
_entity_poly.entity_id
_entity_poly.type
_entity_poly.pdbx_seq_one_letter_code
_entity_poly.pdbx_strand_id
1 'polypeptide(L)'
;MGTPPSTAETFECPSCGNLGFGRGEIVCCDRPMERVTDADVGVTQPDLDEVMRSIFGMSETELDICLCVMEGGEQTVSELAEQVEYDRSVVSRHLNHLADLGVVDKHRRLLKEGGQVYIYAPKDPDAVRHALAGAFVTWAREALSLIDSLSREKTEAMVDRETQDAQWRIYL
;
A
#
# COMPACT_ATOMS: atom_id res chain seq x y z
N MET A 1 -11.04 -22.23 3.24
CA MET A 1 -9.60 -22.05 3.49
C MET A 1 -9.49 -21.00 4.57
N GLY A 2 -8.93 -21.34 5.73
CA GLY A 2 -8.85 -20.39 6.84
C GLY A 2 -7.92 -19.24 6.46
N THR A 3 -8.36 -18.01 6.66
CA THR A 3 -7.49 -16.82 6.62
C THR A 3 -6.32 -17.10 7.56
N PRO A 4 -5.06 -17.09 7.10
CA PRO A 4 -3.92 -17.25 8.01
C PRO A 4 -4.02 -16.16 9.08
N PRO A 5 -3.73 -16.47 10.37
CA PRO A 5 -3.81 -15.48 11.43
C PRO A 5 -2.99 -14.25 11.03
N SER A 6 -3.56 -13.07 11.24
CA SER A 6 -2.88 -11.80 11.01
C SER A 6 -1.56 -11.82 11.78
N THR A 7 -0.46 -12.01 11.05
CA THR A 7 0.85 -12.18 11.69
C THR A 7 1.43 -10.88 12.22
N ALA A 8 0.84 -9.74 11.84
CA ALA A 8 1.28 -8.43 12.30
C ALA A 8 0.45 -8.02 13.52
N GLU A 9 1.14 -7.56 14.56
CA GLU A 9 0.55 -7.03 15.78
C GLU A 9 0.78 -5.53 15.85
N THR A 10 -0.11 -4.83 16.56
CA THR A 10 0.01 -3.39 16.82
C THR A 10 0.71 -3.15 18.15
N PHE A 11 1.57 -2.14 18.19
CA PHE A 11 2.35 -1.74 19.35
C PHE A 11 2.23 -0.23 19.56
N GLU A 12 2.26 0.20 20.81
CA GLU A 12 2.27 1.61 21.21
C GLU A 12 3.47 1.90 22.10
N CYS A 13 4.11 3.04 21.89
CA CYS A 13 5.21 3.49 22.74
C CYS A 13 4.65 4.18 24.00
N PRO A 14 4.88 3.65 25.21
CA PRO A 14 4.39 4.28 26.44
C PRO A 14 5.07 5.62 26.78
N SER A 15 6.09 6.05 26.02
CA SER A 15 6.75 7.37 26.22
C SER A 15 6.06 8.47 25.43
N CYS A 16 5.84 8.22 24.14
CA CYS A 16 5.51 9.25 23.17
C CYS A 16 4.20 8.99 22.44
N GLY A 17 3.54 7.84 22.69
CA GLY A 17 2.30 7.46 22.03
C GLY A 17 2.47 7.06 20.56
N ASN A 18 3.70 6.89 20.06
CA ASN A 18 3.92 6.41 18.70
C ASN A 18 3.30 5.04 18.51
N LEU A 19 2.61 4.86 17.38
CA LEU A 19 2.06 3.56 16.97
C LEU A 19 3.00 2.89 15.97
N GLY A 20 3.13 1.58 16.09
CA GLY A 20 3.88 0.72 15.19
C GLY A 20 3.12 -0.57 14.95
N PHE A 21 3.39 -1.23 13.82
CA PHE A 21 2.84 -2.54 13.53
C PHE A 21 3.90 -3.42 12.89
N GLY A 22 3.86 -4.72 13.17
CA GLY A 22 4.86 -5.65 12.64
C GLY A 22 4.93 -6.96 13.40
N ARG A 23 6.09 -7.61 13.31
CA ARG A 23 6.40 -8.87 14.00
C ARG A 23 7.56 -8.67 14.96
N GLY A 24 7.48 -9.31 16.12
CA GLY A 24 8.56 -9.31 17.10
C GLY A 24 8.61 -8.04 17.94
N GLU A 25 9.78 -7.76 18.53
CA GLU A 25 9.99 -6.59 19.38
C GLU A 25 10.25 -5.34 18.53
N ILE A 26 9.44 -4.30 18.76
CA ILE A 26 9.64 -2.98 18.16
C ILE A 26 10.11 -2.02 19.27
N VAL A 27 11.17 -1.27 19.01
CA VAL A 27 11.80 -0.37 19.99
C VAL A 27 11.51 1.09 19.62
N CYS A 28 11.06 1.88 20.58
CA CYS A 28 10.87 3.32 20.48
C CYS A 28 11.30 4.01 21.78
N CYS A 29 11.96 5.16 21.70
CA CYS A 29 12.54 5.85 22.87
C CYS A 29 13.45 4.95 23.71
N ASP A 30 14.30 4.15 23.06
CA ASP A 30 15.25 3.21 23.67
C ASP A 30 14.61 2.13 24.55
N ARG A 31 13.31 1.85 24.37
CA ARG A 31 12.61 0.76 25.05
C ARG A 31 11.65 -0.01 24.13
N PRO A 32 11.37 -1.29 24.42
CA PRO A 32 10.33 -2.04 23.73
C PRO A 32 8.98 -1.33 23.84
N MET A 33 8.25 -1.29 22.74
CA MET A 33 6.87 -0.83 22.70
C MET A 33 5.94 -1.89 23.32
N GLU A 34 4.81 -1.46 23.87
CA GLU A 34 3.83 -2.34 24.48
C GLU A 34 2.80 -2.77 23.42
N ARG A 35 2.42 -4.04 23.42
CA ARG A 35 1.41 -4.55 22.48
C ARG A 35 0.05 -3.95 22.81
N VAL A 36 -0.61 -3.40 21.80
CA VAL A 36 -2.00 -2.94 21.92
C VAL A 36 -2.89 -4.18 21.78
N THR A 37 -3.59 -4.55 22.85
CA THR A 37 -4.63 -5.58 22.78
C THR A 37 -5.91 -4.94 22.26
N ASP A 38 -6.40 -5.45 21.12
CA ASP A 38 -7.58 -5.01 20.36
C ASP A 38 -8.49 -4.02 21.11
N ALA A 39 -8.31 -2.72 20.84
CA ALA A 39 -9.42 -1.81 20.92
C ALA A 39 -10.33 -2.18 19.75
N ASP A 40 -11.53 -2.66 20.04
CA ASP A 40 -12.56 -2.98 19.05
C ASP A 40 -13.06 -1.67 18.41
N VAL A 41 -12.18 -1.06 17.60
CA VAL A 41 -12.50 0.06 16.74
C VAL A 41 -13.27 -0.57 15.59
N GLY A 42 -14.50 -0.12 15.33
CA GLY A 42 -15.43 -0.70 14.33
C GLY A 42 -14.99 -0.57 12.87
N VAL A 43 -13.72 -0.86 12.58
CA VAL A 43 -13.08 -0.90 11.28
C VAL A 43 -13.05 -2.35 10.81
N THR A 44 -13.64 -2.60 9.66
CA THR A 44 -13.61 -3.93 9.03
C THR A 44 -12.19 -4.25 8.56
N GLN A 45 -11.73 -5.48 8.79
CA GLN A 45 -10.46 -5.96 8.24
C GLN A 45 -10.58 -6.05 6.70
N PRO A 46 -9.62 -5.51 5.95
CA PRO A 46 -9.68 -5.58 4.49
C PRO A 46 -9.31 -6.98 4.02
N ASP A 47 -9.86 -7.38 2.87
CA ASP A 47 -9.38 -8.55 2.14
C ASP A 47 -8.23 -8.21 1.18
N LEU A 48 -7.65 -9.23 0.54
CA LEU A 48 -6.52 -9.03 -0.36
C LEU A 48 -6.89 -8.15 -1.56
N ASP A 49 -8.07 -8.36 -2.15
CA ASP A 49 -8.49 -7.65 -3.35
C ASP A 49 -8.74 -6.16 -3.05
N GLU A 50 -9.30 -5.85 -1.88
CA GLU A 50 -9.49 -4.50 -1.38
C GLU A 50 -8.14 -3.79 -1.18
N VAL A 51 -7.15 -4.48 -0.61
CA VAL A 51 -5.78 -3.94 -0.45
C VAL A 51 -5.12 -3.69 -1.81
N MET A 52 -5.15 -4.67 -2.72
CA MET A 52 -4.55 -4.56 -4.05
C MET A 52 -5.14 -3.39 -4.85
N ARG A 53 -6.45 -3.18 -4.73
CA ARG A 53 -7.16 -2.10 -5.42
C ARG A 53 -6.95 -0.74 -4.77
N SER A 54 -7.12 -0.65 -3.45
CA SER A 54 -7.18 0.64 -2.74
C SER A 54 -5.81 1.26 -2.51
N ILE A 55 -4.79 0.42 -2.32
CA ILE A 55 -3.44 0.87 -1.95
C ILE A 55 -2.53 0.87 -3.16
N PHE A 56 -2.59 -0.21 -3.95
CA PHE A 56 -1.69 -0.39 -5.09
C PHE A 56 -2.32 0.04 -6.41
N GLY A 57 -3.62 0.35 -6.45
CA GLY A 57 -4.30 0.74 -7.69
C GLY A 57 -4.33 -0.37 -8.75
N MET A 58 -4.10 -1.63 -8.34
CA MET A 58 -4.05 -2.77 -9.25
C MET A 58 -5.46 -3.26 -9.53
N SER A 59 -5.81 -3.32 -10.82
CA SER A 59 -7.06 -3.95 -11.27
C SER A 59 -6.92 -5.48 -11.26
N GLU A 60 -8.05 -6.18 -11.37
CA GLU A 60 -8.05 -7.64 -11.60
C GLU A 60 -7.23 -8.02 -12.84
N THR A 61 -7.39 -7.26 -13.94
CA THR A 61 -6.57 -7.42 -15.15
C THR A 61 -5.08 -7.25 -14.89
N GLU A 62 -4.68 -6.33 -14.01
CA GLU A 62 -3.26 -6.13 -13.68
C GLU A 62 -2.71 -7.26 -12.83
N LEU A 63 -3.52 -7.82 -11.93
CA LEU A 63 -3.18 -9.02 -11.17
C LEU A 63 -3.01 -10.23 -12.09
N ASP A 64 -3.89 -10.40 -13.08
CA ASP A 64 -3.79 -11.48 -14.07
C ASP A 64 -2.48 -11.36 -14.88
N ILE A 65 -2.16 -10.16 -15.38
CA ILE A 65 -0.90 -9.89 -16.08
C ILE A 65 0.31 -10.18 -15.17
N CYS A 66 0.25 -9.78 -13.90
CA CYS A 66 1.30 -10.06 -12.93
C CYS A 66 1.53 -11.56 -12.76
N LEU A 67 0.45 -12.35 -12.61
CA LEU A 67 0.52 -13.80 -12.48
C LEU A 67 1.10 -14.44 -13.76
N CYS A 68 0.69 -13.98 -14.94
CA CYS A 68 1.24 -14.47 -16.20
C CYS A 68 2.75 -14.24 -16.31
N VAL A 69 3.27 -13.07 -15.90
CA VAL A 69 4.71 -12.81 -15.89
C VAL A 69 5.43 -13.69 -14.87
N MET A 70 4.84 -13.91 -13.69
CA MET A 70 5.40 -14.78 -12.65
C MET A 70 5.52 -16.24 -13.10
N GLU A 71 4.55 -16.74 -13.86
CA GLU A 71 4.55 -18.10 -14.39
C GLU A 71 5.38 -18.24 -15.68
N GLY A 72 5.33 -17.23 -16.55
CA GLY A 72 5.93 -17.22 -17.89
C GLY A 72 7.40 -16.79 -17.95
N GLY A 73 7.91 -16.12 -16.91
CA GLY A 73 9.29 -15.64 -16.86
C GLY A 73 9.53 -14.37 -17.68
N GLU A 74 10.71 -14.23 -18.28
CA GLU A 74 11.06 -13.06 -19.09
C GLU A 74 10.21 -12.97 -20.36
N GLN A 75 9.41 -11.91 -20.49
CA GLN A 75 8.47 -11.75 -21.60
C GLN A 75 8.39 -10.32 -22.11
N THR A 76 8.06 -10.17 -23.38
CA THR A 76 7.78 -8.88 -24.01
C THR A 76 6.29 -8.53 -23.93
N VAL A 77 5.95 -7.25 -24.11
CA VAL A 77 4.55 -6.79 -24.19
C VAL A 77 3.76 -7.57 -25.25
N SER A 78 4.39 -7.91 -26.38
CA SER A 78 3.73 -8.62 -27.47
C SER A 78 3.38 -10.06 -27.06
N GLU A 79 4.33 -10.78 -26.46
CA GLU A 79 4.13 -12.16 -26.01
C GLU A 79 3.06 -12.22 -24.92
N LEU A 80 3.08 -11.29 -23.96
CA LEU A 80 2.04 -11.21 -22.94
C LEU A 80 0.67 -10.90 -23.53
N ALA A 81 0.56 -9.92 -24.42
CA ALA A 81 -0.71 -9.56 -25.05
C ALA A 81 -1.36 -10.72 -25.83
N GLU A 82 -0.54 -11.60 -26.42
CA GLU A 82 -1.03 -12.82 -27.08
C GLU A 82 -1.55 -13.86 -26.08
N GLN A 83 -1.04 -13.87 -24.84
CA GLN A 83 -1.44 -14.81 -23.78
C GLN A 83 -2.68 -14.36 -23.00
N VAL A 84 -2.76 -13.07 -22.65
CA VAL A 84 -3.83 -12.54 -21.80
C VAL A 84 -5.05 -12.02 -22.59
N GLU A 85 -5.06 -12.18 -23.92
CA GLU A 85 -6.10 -11.69 -24.84
C GLU A 85 -6.45 -10.19 -24.66
N TYR A 86 -5.54 -9.40 -24.07
CA TYR A 86 -5.69 -7.96 -23.89
C TYR A 86 -4.87 -7.17 -24.92
N ASP A 87 -5.35 -5.96 -25.22
CA ASP A 87 -4.64 -5.06 -26.11
C ASP A 87 -3.23 -4.72 -25.60
N ARG A 88 -2.27 -4.64 -26.52
CA ARG A 88 -0.86 -4.33 -26.21
C ARG A 88 -0.67 -3.02 -25.43
N SER A 89 -1.54 -2.03 -25.63
CA SER A 89 -1.51 -0.77 -24.89
C SER A 89 -1.89 -0.94 -23.42
N VAL A 90 -2.89 -1.79 -23.14
CA VAL A 90 -3.34 -2.15 -21.79
C VAL A 90 -2.24 -2.94 -21.08
N VAL A 91 -1.72 -3.98 -21.74
CA VAL A 91 -0.61 -4.79 -21.22
C VAL A 91 0.62 -3.93 -20.93
N SER A 92 1.01 -3.04 -21.86
CA SER A 92 2.15 -2.16 -21.63
C SER A 92 1.93 -1.19 -20.46
N ARG A 93 0.71 -0.67 -20.26
CA ARG A 93 0.40 0.22 -19.15
C ARG A 93 0.56 -0.50 -17.81
N HIS A 94 -0.04 -1.68 -17.69
CA HIS A 94 0.02 -2.49 -16.47
C HIS A 94 1.45 -2.97 -16.17
N LEU A 95 2.21 -3.42 -17.18
CA LEU A 95 3.60 -3.82 -16.97
C LEU A 95 4.51 -2.67 -16.51
N ASN A 96 4.27 -1.45 -16.99
CA ASN A 96 5.00 -0.29 -16.49
C ASN A 96 4.65 0.00 -15.02
N HIS A 97 3.37 -0.05 -14.68
CA HIS A 97 2.92 0.17 -13.31
C HIS A 97 3.44 -0.89 -12.34
N LEU A 98 3.42 -2.18 -12.73
CA LEU A 98 4.06 -3.27 -11.98
C LEU A 98 5.57 -3.05 -11.82
N ALA A 99 6.25 -2.49 -12.81
CA ALA A 99 7.67 -2.17 -12.70
C ALA A 99 7.93 -1.02 -11.71
N ASP A 100 7.06 0.01 -11.71
CA ASP A 100 7.12 1.14 -10.77
C ASP A 100 6.85 0.68 -9.33
N LEU A 101 5.92 -0.27 -9.14
CA LEU A 101 5.66 -0.94 -7.87
C LEU A 101 6.79 -1.91 -7.46
N GLY A 102 7.76 -2.16 -8.33
CA GLY A 102 8.87 -3.05 -8.07
C GLY A 102 8.49 -4.53 -8.02
N VAL A 103 7.41 -4.93 -8.71
CA VAL A 103 6.94 -6.32 -8.84
C VAL A 103 7.64 -7.04 -10.00
N VAL A 104 7.95 -6.32 -11.08
CA VAL A 104 8.69 -6.82 -12.24
C VAL A 104 9.90 -5.95 -12.51
N ASP A 105 10.94 -6.51 -13.13
CA ASP A 105 12.04 -5.74 -13.69
C ASP A 105 11.77 -5.43 -15.16
N LYS A 106 12.09 -4.20 -15.58
CA LYS A 106 11.96 -3.74 -16.96
C LYS A 106 13.35 -3.53 -17.56
N HIS A 107 13.67 -4.32 -18.58
CA HIS A 107 14.95 -4.26 -19.28
C HIS A 107 14.78 -3.92 -20.75
N ARG A 108 15.70 -3.08 -21.26
CA ARG A 108 15.75 -2.78 -22.70
C ARG A 108 16.73 -3.72 -23.38
N ARG A 109 16.27 -4.47 -24.38
CA ARG A 109 17.09 -5.36 -25.21
C ARG A 109 17.16 -4.88 -26.65
N LEU A 110 18.36 -4.91 -27.23
CA LEU A 110 18.59 -4.61 -28.64
C LEU A 110 18.38 -5.88 -29.47
N LEU A 111 17.63 -5.74 -30.56
CA LEU A 111 17.40 -6.83 -31.51
C LEU A 111 18.57 -6.90 -32.52
N LYS A 112 18.92 -8.11 -32.95
CA LYS A 112 20.03 -8.35 -33.89
C LYS A 112 19.82 -7.67 -35.25
N GLU A 113 18.58 -7.47 -35.66
CA GLU A 113 18.17 -6.90 -36.95
C GLU A 113 18.01 -5.36 -36.89
N GLY A 114 18.32 -4.74 -35.76
CA GLY A 114 18.01 -3.34 -35.47
C GLY A 114 16.65 -3.21 -34.79
N GLY A 115 16.57 -2.32 -33.79
CA GLY A 115 15.36 -2.11 -32.98
C GLY A 115 15.60 -2.33 -31.48
N GLN A 116 14.65 -1.88 -30.67
CA GLN A 116 14.65 -2.00 -29.22
C GLN A 116 13.34 -2.64 -28.78
N VAL A 117 13.42 -3.60 -27.87
CA VAL A 117 12.26 -4.20 -27.20
C VAL A 117 12.43 -4.10 -25.69
N TYR A 118 11.31 -3.92 -24.99
CA TYR A 118 11.28 -4.02 -23.54
C TYR A 118 10.90 -5.45 -23.14
N ILE A 119 11.69 -6.00 -22.24
CA ILE A 119 11.46 -7.30 -21.59
C ILE A 119 11.10 -7.00 -20.15
N TYR A 120 10.09 -7.70 -19.66
CA TYR A 120 9.64 -7.69 -18.29
C TYR A 120 9.96 -9.04 -17.67
N ALA A 121 10.60 -9.04 -16.51
CA ALA A 121 11.00 -10.24 -15.80
C ALA A 121 10.34 -10.24 -14.41
N PRO A 122 9.82 -11.37 -13.93
CA PRO A 122 9.33 -11.45 -12.57
C PRO A 122 10.48 -11.28 -11.58
N LYS A 123 10.26 -10.53 -10.52
CA LYS A 123 11.18 -10.51 -9.38
C LYS A 123 10.95 -11.70 -8.47
N ASP A 124 11.97 -12.00 -7.67
CA ASP A 124 11.86 -13.01 -6.63
C ASP A 124 10.68 -12.72 -5.68
N PRO A 125 9.90 -13.73 -5.25
CA PRO A 125 8.74 -13.53 -4.38
C PRO A 125 9.03 -12.77 -3.08
N ASP A 126 10.23 -12.90 -2.49
CA ASP A 126 10.61 -12.11 -1.31
C ASP A 126 10.82 -10.64 -1.66
N ALA A 127 11.43 -10.36 -2.82
CA ALA A 127 11.61 -8.99 -3.30
C ALA A 127 10.26 -8.31 -3.62
N VAL A 128 9.33 -9.04 -4.25
CA VAL A 128 7.97 -8.55 -4.53
C VAL A 128 7.24 -8.23 -3.24
N ARG A 129 7.26 -9.15 -2.26
CA ARG A 129 6.67 -8.94 -0.94
C ARG A 129 7.25 -7.72 -0.23
N HIS A 130 8.58 -7.54 -0.30
CA HIS A 130 9.23 -6.39 0.30
C HIS A 130 8.82 -5.08 -0.38
N ALA A 131 8.75 -5.06 -1.71
CA ALA A 131 8.32 -3.89 -2.48
C ALA A 131 6.87 -3.49 -2.15
N LEU A 132 5.94 -4.45 -2.15
CA LEU A 132 4.54 -4.22 -1.79
C LEU A 132 4.40 -3.75 -0.32
N ALA A 133 5.12 -4.38 0.61
CA ALA A 133 5.11 -3.96 2.02
C ALA A 133 5.67 -2.53 2.20
N GLY A 134 6.74 -2.18 1.48
CA GLY A 134 7.32 -0.83 1.52
C GLY A 134 6.37 0.24 0.95
N ALA A 135 5.70 -0.07 -0.16
CA ALA A 135 4.67 0.80 -0.73
C ALA A 135 3.47 0.95 0.22
N PHE A 136 3.02 -0.13 0.86
CA PHE A 136 1.97 -0.06 1.90
C PHE A 136 2.37 0.85 3.07
N VAL A 137 3.57 0.69 3.62
CA VAL A 137 4.05 1.54 4.72
C VAL A 137 4.13 3.01 4.30
N THR A 138 4.55 3.28 3.07
CA THR A 138 4.57 4.64 2.51
C THR A 138 3.16 5.22 2.45
N TRP A 139 2.19 4.47 1.92
CA TRP A 139 0.80 4.87 1.87
C TRP A 139 0.23 5.13 3.28
N ALA A 140 0.48 4.22 4.23
CA ALA A 140 0.00 4.34 5.61
C ALA A 140 0.58 5.61 6.30
N ARG A 141 1.86 5.92 6.06
CA ARG A 141 2.49 7.15 6.56
C ARG A 141 1.79 8.40 6.02
N GLU A 142 1.49 8.45 4.73
CA GLU A 142 0.78 9.58 4.12
C GLU A 142 -0.66 9.69 4.65
N ALA A 143 -1.37 8.56 4.77
CA ALA A 143 -2.71 8.51 5.35
C ALA A 143 -2.72 9.03 6.81
N LEU A 144 -1.74 8.62 7.63
CA LEU A 144 -1.60 9.12 9.00
C LEU A 144 -1.35 10.63 9.02
N SER A 145 -0.51 11.15 8.13
CA SER A 145 -0.29 12.60 8.00
C SER A 145 -1.57 13.36 7.64
N LEU A 146 -2.45 12.79 6.82
CA LEU A 146 -3.75 13.38 6.50
C LEU A 146 -4.67 13.37 7.74
N ILE A 147 -4.71 12.28 8.50
CA ILE A 147 -5.48 12.19 9.75
C ILE A 147 -5.01 13.26 10.75
N ASP A 148 -3.69 13.38 10.94
CA ASP A 148 -3.08 14.38 11.82
C ASP A 148 -3.41 15.82 11.39
N SER A 149 -3.55 16.06 10.08
CA SER A 149 -3.95 17.38 9.57
C SER A 149 -5.39 17.74 9.95
N LEU A 150 -6.32 16.77 9.90
CA LEU A 150 -7.72 16.96 10.29
C LEU A 150 -7.88 17.29 11.77
N SER A 151 -7.08 16.64 12.62
CA SER A 151 -7.06 16.90 14.05
C SER A 151 -6.68 18.35 14.36
N ARG A 152 -5.68 18.92 13.65
CA ARG A 152 -5.22 20.30 13.88
C ARG A 152 -6.25 21.35 13.45
N GLU A 153 -6.80 21.20 12.24
CA GLU A 153 -7.76 22.15 11.67
C GLU A 153 -9.04 22.25 12.53
N LYS A 154 -9.51 21.10 13.06
CA LYS A 154 -10.67 21.06 13.95
C LYS A 154 -10.38 21.68 15.33
N THR A 155 -9.17 21.54 15.86
CA THR A 155 -8.77 22.19 17.12
C THR A 155 -8.68 23.71 16.95
N GLU A 156 -8.14 24.21 15.84
CA GLU A 156 -8.04 25.64 15.55
C GLU A 156 -9.42 26.29 15.34
N ALA A 157 -10.35 25.61 14.66
CA ALA A 157 -11.73 26.08 14.48
C ALA A 157 -12.56 26.07 15.79
N MET A 158 -12.20 25.24 16.78
CA MET A 158 -12.82 25.24 18.10
C MET A 158 -12.35 26.42 18.96
N VAL A 159 -11.06 26.78 18.89
CA VAL A 159 -10.51 27.95 19.58
C VAL A 159 -11.07 29.26 19.01
N ASP A 160 -11.38 29.31 17.72
CA ASP A 160 -12.00 30.49 17.09
C ASP A 160 -13.49 30.65 17.48
N ARG A 161 -14.21 29.53 17.71
CA ARG A 161 -15.61 29.55 18.20
C ARG A 161 -15.76 29.85 19.69
N GLU A 162 -14.74 29.63 20.52
CA GLU A 162 -14.77 30.09 21.92
C GLU A 162 -14.59 31.61 22.05
N THR A 163 -14.12 32.28 20.99
CA THR A 163 -13.88 33.73 20.98
C THR A 163 -15.07 34.54 20.43
N GLN A 164 -16.07 33.89 19.80
CA GLN A 164 -17.29 34.53 19.33
C GLN A 164 -18.53 33.70 19.72
N ASP A 165 -19.38 34.27 20.58
CA ASP A 165 -20.70 33.78 21.03
C ASP A 165 -20.77 32.72 22.15
N ALA A 166 -20.08 32.99 23.27
CA ALA A 166 -20.56 32.56 24.58
C ALA A 166 -21.79 33.42 25.01
N GLN A 167 -22.94 33.22 24.36
CA GLN A 167 -24.21 33.77 24.84
C GLN A 167 -25.34 32.73 24.85
N TRP A 168 -25.17 31.67 25.64
CA TRP A 168 -26.31 30.87 26.08
C TRP A 168 -26.97 31.54 27.29
N ARG A 169 -27.90 32.46 27.02
CA ARG A 169 -28.88 32.90 28.03
C ARG A 169 -29.83 31.73 28.30
N ILE A 170 -29.58 31.03 29.40
CA ILE A 170 -30.59 30.20 30.04
C ILE A 170 -31.58 31.17 30.71
N TYR A 171 -32.81 31.24 30.20
CA TYR A 171 -33.93 31.75 30.97
C TYR A 171 -34.98 30.64 31.14
N LEU A 172 -35.45 30.60 32.38
CA LEU A 172 -36.38 29.70 33.06
C LEU A 172 -37.77 29.62 32.42
#